data_AF-A0A2D7ZEH8-F1
#
_entry.id   AF-A0A2D7ZEH8-F1
#
_cell.length_a   1.000
_cell.length_b   1.000
_cell.length_c   1.000
_cell.angle_alpha   90.00
_cell.angle_beta   90.00
_cell.angle_gamma   90.00
#
_symmetry.space_group_name_H-M   'P 1'
#
loop_
_entity.id
_entity.type
_entity.pdbx_description
1 polymer ?
#
loop_
_entity_poly.entity_id
_entity_poly.type
_entity_poly.pdbx_seq_one_letter_code
_entity_poly.pdbx_strand_id
1 'polypeptide(L)' 'GIHDEGARILLERLAGKVIVDTDTSRRLFTLICILHFGI' A
#
# COMPACT_ATOMS: atom_id res chain seq x y z
N GLY A 1 -11.61 -5.79 -2.72
CA GLY A 1 -12.18 -4.67 -1.92
C GLY A 1 -11.28 -3.44 -2.02
N ILE A 2 -11.63 -2.31 -1.39
CA ILE A 2 -10.88 -1.04 -1.50
C ILE A 2 -9.39 -1.18 -1.15
N HIS A 3 -9.04 -2.06 -0.21
CA HIS A 3 -7.65 -2.35 0.14
C HIS A 3 -6.86 -3.07 -0.96
N ASP A 4 -7.50 -3.91 -1.79
CA ASP A 4 -6.83 -4.58 -2.92
C ASP A 4 -6.42 -3.58 -4.01
N GLU A 5 -7.31 -2.63 -4.31
CA GLU A 5 -7.03 -1.60 -5.31
C GLU A 5 -6.01 -0.58 -4.81
N GLY A 6 -6.12 -0.16 -3.54
CA GLY A 6 -5.13 0.69 -2.89
C GLY A 6 -3.74 0.05 -2.83
N ALA A 7 -3.67 -1.26 -2.51
CA ALA A 7 -2.43 -2.01 -2.51
C ALA A 7 -1.82 -2.16 -3.92
N ARG A 8 -2.65 -2.33 -4.95
CA ARG A 8 -2.20 -2.41 -6.35
C ARG A 8 -1.57 -1.09 -6.81
N ILE A 9 -2.26 0.03 -6.54
CA ILE A 9 -1.75 1.37 -6.87
C ILE A 9 -0.44 1.64 -6.10
N LEU A 10 -0.37 1.28 -4.82
CA LEU A 10 0.84 1.43 -4.02
C LEU A 10 2.01 0.60 -4.59
N LEU A 11 1.74 -0.63 -5.01
CA LEU A 11 2.72 -1.51 -5.64
C LEU A 11 3.29 -0.90 -6.93
N GLU A 12 2.43 -0.36 -7.81
CA GLU A 12 2.85 0.33 -9.03
C GLU A 12 3.71 1.58 -8.75
N ARG A 13 3.38 2.35 -7.69
CA ARG A 13 4.13 3.55 -7.29
C ARG A 13 5.51 3.23 -6.71
N LEU A 14 5.67 2.04 -6.12
CA LEU A 14 6.91 1.53 -5.56
C LEU A 14 7.79 0.79 -6.59
N ALA A 15 7.23 0.45 -7.77
CA ALA A 15 7.98 -0.19 -8.83
C ALA A 15 9.25 0.62 -9.19
N GLY A 16 10.40 -0.06 -9.20
CA GLY A 16 11.70 0.56 -9.46
C GLY A 16 12.31 1.32 -8.28
N LYS A 17 11.62 1.43 -7.14
CA LYS A 17 12.14 2.04 -5.90
C LYS A 17 12.39 0.98 -4.83
N VAL A 18 11.45 0.07 -4.63
CA VAL A 18 11.51 -0.99 -3.60
C VAL A 18 10.81 -2.24 -4.12
N ILE A 19 11.37 -3.41 -3.81
CA ILE A 19 10.77 -4.71 -4.12
C ILE A 19 9.84 -5.09 -2.95
N VAL A 20 8.54 -5.17 -3.23
CA VAL A 20 7.52 -5.62 -2.27
C VAL A 20 6.52 -6.53 -2.96
N ASP A 21 5.98 -7.50 -2.25
CA ASP A 21 4.89 -8.35 -2.72
C ASP A 21 3.51 -7.72 -2.46
N THR A 22 2.45 -8.30 -3.01
CA THR A 22 1.08 -7.80 -2.90
C THR A 22 0.54 -7.78 -1.46
N ASP A 23 0.89 -8.75 -0.62
CA ASP A 23 0.47 -8.79 0.78
C ASP A 23 1.17 -7.69 1.59
N THR A 24 2.47 -7.54 1.38
CA THR A 24 3.25 -6.44 1.98
C THR A 24 2.74 -5.07 1.55
N SER A 25 2.41 -4.89 0.25
CA SER A 25 1.80 -3.64 -0.24
C SER A 25 0.46 -3.35 0.44
N ARG A 26 -0.37 -4.36 0.68
CA ARG A 26 -1.65 -4.20 1.39
C ARG A 26 -1.45 -3.74 2.83
N ARG A 27 -0.49 -4.33 3.55
CA ARG A 27 -0.16 -3.94 4.92
C ARG A 27 0.37 -2.51 5.00
N LEU A 28 1.24 -2.13 4.06
CA LEU A 28 1.73 -0.76 3.94
C LEU A 28 0.61 0.23 3.62
N PHE A 29 -0.30 -0.12 2.70
CA PHE A 29 -1.45 0.72 2.37
C PHE A 29 -2.32 0.97 3.61
N THR A 30 -2.65 -0.07 4.37
CA THR A 30 -3.40 0.08 5.63
C THR A 30 -2.66 0.95 6.64
N LEU A 31 -1.34 0.78 6.80
CA LEU A 31 -0.54 1.61 7.69
C LEU A 31 -0.53 3.08 7.25
N ILE A 32 -0.39 3.34 5.95
CA ILE A 32 -0.45 4.69 5.37
C ILE A 32 -1.82 5.31 5.64
N CYS A 33 -2.92 4.58 5.43
CA CYS A 33 -4.26 5.09 5.75
C CYS A 33 -4.39 5.44 7.24
N ILE A 34 -3.90 4.58 8.13
CA ILE A 34 -3.94 4.85 9.58
C ILE A 34 -3.06 6.05 9.95
N LEU A 35 -1.89 6.23 9.37
CA LEU A 35 -1.02 7.37 9.69
C LEU A 35 -1.49 8.69 9.07
N HIS A 36 -2.19 8.63 7.94
CA HIS A 36 -2.70 9.81 7.23
C HIS A 36 -4.05 10.30 7.78
N PHE A 37 -4.88 9.39 8.32
CA PHE A 37 -6.21 9.71 8.84
C PHE A 37 -6.38 9.44 10.35
N GLY A 38 -5.44 8.73 10.97
CA GLY A 38 -5.42 8.43 12.40
C GLY A 38 -4.57 9.43 13.16
N ILE A 39 -5.03 10.69 13.14
CA ILE A 39 -5.01 11.77 14.15
C ILE A 39 -5.74 12.94 13.50
#